data_AF-A0A3M1DYI0-F1
#
_entry.id   AF-A0A3M1DYI0-F1
#
_cell.length_a   1.000
_cell.length_b   1.000
_cell.length_c   1.000
_cell.angle_alpha   90.00
_cell.angle_beta   90.00
_cell.angle_gamma   90.00
#
_symmetry.space_group_name_H-M   'P 1'
#
loop_
_entity.id
_entity.type
_entity.pdbx_description
1 polymer ?
#
loop_
_entity_poly.entity_id
_entity_poly.type
_entity_poly.pdbx_seq_one_letter_code
_entity_poly.pdbx_strand_id
1 'polypeptide(L)' 'MSLVKTWYSIEDALSKFGIDRQKLDAWIEAGLVRTEEEKGEVVRVNIDDVRIEVENMVNADE' A
#
# COMPACT_ATOMS: atom_id res chain seq x y z
N MET A 1 -17.18 5.20 -15.91
CA MET A 1 -16.37 6.36 -15.48
C MET A 1 -16.42 6.42 -13.96
N SER A 2 -15.29 6.17 -13.31
CA SER A 2 -14.94 6.66 -11.96
C SER A 2 -13.44 6.43 -11.83
N LEU A 3 -12.64 7.49 -11.84
CA LEU A 3 -11.26 7.43 -11.38
C LEU A 3 -11.34 7.24 -9.87
N VAL A 4 -11.47 5.98 -9.43
CA VAL A 4 -11.34 5.62 -8.02
C VAL A 4 -10.00 6.22 -7.58
N LYS A 5 -10.00 7.09 -6.56
CA LYS A 5 -8.77 7.67 -6.03
C LYS A 5 -7.80 6.53 -5.76
N THR A 6 -6.75 6.38 -6.55
CA THR A 6 -5.79 5.29 -6.41
C THR A 6 -4.85 5.52 -5.22
N TRP A 7 -4.84 6.73 -4.69
CA TRP A 7 -3.98 7.18 -3.61
C TRP A 7 -4.75 7.25 -2.30
N TYR A 8 -4.32 6.46 -1.34
CA TYR A 8 -4.93 6.34 -0.02
C TYR A 8 -3.90 6.71 1.05
N SER A 9 -4.36 7.29 2.15
CA SER A 9 -3.53 7.47 3.34
C SER A 9 -3.06 6.11 3.83
N ILE A 10 -1.94 6.05 4.54
CA ILE A 10 -1.46 4.78 5.10
C ILE A 10 -2.56 4.13 5.93
N GLU A 11 -3.17 4.85 6.87
CA GLU A 11 -4.21 4.31 7.77
C GLU A 11 -5.41 3.73 7.03
N ASP A 12 -5.83 4.38 5.94
CA ASP A 12 -6.92 3.88 5.11
C ASP A 12 -6.53 2.59 4.38
N ALA A 13 -5.28 2.49 3.90
CA ALA A 13 -4.77 1.27 3.26
C ALA A 13 -4.68 0.10 4.26
N LEU A 14 -4.16 0.34 5.47
CA LEU A 14 -4.10 -0.66 6.55
C LEU A 14 -5.50 -1.18 6.88
N SER A 15 -6.46 -0.26 7.09
CA SER A 15 -7.84 -0.61 7.41
C SER A 15 -8.55 -1.33 6.27
N LYS A 16 -8.26 -0.96 5.01
CA LYS A 16 -8.89 -1.53 3.82
C LYS A 16 -8.43 -2.96 3.54
N PHE A 17 -7.13 -3.23 3.70
CA PHE A 17 -6.55 -4.54 3.39
C PHE A 17 -6.34 -5.44 4.61
N GLY A 18 -6.50 -4.90 5.82
CA GLY A 18 -6.29 -5.65 7.06
C GLY A 18 -4.83 -6.07 7.23
N ILE A 19 -3.89 -5.24 6.79
CA ILE A 19 -2.45 -5.49 6.91
C ILE A 19 -1.84 -4.64 8.03
N ASP A 20 -0.75 -5.14 8.62
CA ASP A 20 0.03 -4.41 9.62
C ASP A 20 0.84 -3.26 9.00
N ARG A 21 1.01 -2.19 9.79
CA ARG A 21 1.84 -1.04 9.41
C ARG A 21 3.26 -1.44 9.02
N GLN A 22 3.84 -2.38 9.76
CA GLN A 22 5.20 -2.88 9.50
C GLN A 22 5.33 -3.55 8.14
N LYS A 23 4.30 -4.28 7.68
CA LYS A 23 4.32 -4.88 6.33
C LYS A 23 4.26 -3.81 5.25
N LEU A 24 3.37 -2.85 5.41
CA LEU A 24 3.25 -1.77 4.44
C LEU A 24 4.54 -0.93 4.38
N ASP A 25 5.16 -0.61 5.52
CA ASP A 25 6.46 0.08 5.55
C ASP A 25 7.55 -0.75 4.87
N ALA A 26 7.60 -2.07 5.11
CA ALA A 26 8.56 -2.94 4.42
C ALA A 26 8.39 -2.94 2.89
N TRP A 27 7.14 -2.90 2.40
CA TRP A 27 6.88 -2.80 0.96
C TRP A 27 7.24 -1.44 0.39
N ILE A 28 7.05 -0.37 1.17
CA ILE A 28 7.49 0.98 0.81
C ILE A 28 9.01 1.05 0.72
N GLU A 29 9.72 0.56 1.74
CA GLU A 29 11.19 0.54 1.78
C GLU A 29 11.79 -0.34 0.67
N ALA A 30 11.12 -1.45 0.33
CA ALA A 30 11.50 -2.31 -0.78
C ALA A 30 11.15 -1.73 -2.16
N GLY A 31 10.40 -0.62 -2.24
CA GLY A 31 9.95 -0.02 -3.49
C GLY A 31 8.89 -0.83 -4.23
N LEU A 32 8.18 -1.70 -3.53
CA LEU A 32 7.12 -2.57 -4.08
C LEU A 32 5.81 -1.80 -4.26
N VAL A 33 5.60 -0.74 -3.48
CA VAL A 33 4.42 0.12 -3.56
C VAL A 33 4.82 1.53 -3.94
N ARG A 34 4.07 2.17 -4.84
CA ARG A 34 4.26 3.60 -5.09
C ARG A 34 3.76 4.43 -3.91
N THR A 35 4.59 5.37 -3.50
CA THR A 35 4.30 6.32 -2.43
C THR A 35 4.25 7.75 -2.94
N GLU A 36 3.42 8.56 -2.31
CA GLU A 36 3.42 10.02 -2.45
C GLU A 36 4.01 10.58 -1.15
N GLU A 37 5.12 11.30 -1.28
CA GLU A 37 5.80 11.94 -0.17
C GLU A 37 5.52 13.44 -0.17
N GLU A 38 5.22 13.98 1.00
CA GLU A 38 5.09 15.42 1.20
C GLU A 38 6.11 15.84 2.27
N LYS A 39 7.00 16.78 1.94
CA LYS A 39 8.07 17.27 2.83
C LYS A 39 9.03 16.18 3.36
N GLY A 40 9.16 15.08 2.62
CA GLY A 40 10.04 13.95 2.99
C GLY A 40 9.37 12.91 3.88
N GLU A 41 8.04 12.97 4.07
CA GLU A 41 7.26 11.96 4.77
C GLU A 41 6.25 11.33 3.81
N VAL A 42 6.14 10.00 3.84
CA VAL A 42 5.14 9.27 3.04
C VAL A 42 3.75 9.57 3.56
N VAL A 43 2.95 10.26 2.75
CA VAL A 43 1.57 10.66 3.08
C VAL A 43 0.53 9.75 2.46
N ARG A 44 0.82 9.16 1.29
CA ARG A 44 -0.11 8.26 0.59
C ARG A 44 0.59 7.11 -0.09
N VAL A 45 -0.17 6.04 -0.31
CA VAL A 45 0.23 4.82 -1.01
C VAL A 45 -0.75 4.51 -2.14
N ASN A 46 -0.24 3.89 -3.19
CA ASN A 46 -1.05 3.41 -4.28
C ASN A 46 -1.78 2.11 -3.91
N ILE A 47 -3.11 2.13 -3.97
CA ILE A 47 -3.96 1.03 -3.50
C ILE A 47 -3.92 -0.21 -4.42
N ASP A 48 -3.63 -0.03 -5.71
CA ASP A 48 -3.51 -1.16 -6.65
C ASP A 48 -2.22 -1.92 -6.38
N ASP A 49 -1.11 -1.23 -6.13
CA ASP A 49 0.18 -1.86 -5.78
C ASP A 49 0.07 -2.60 -4.45
N VAL A 50 -0.53 -1.98 -3.41
CA VAL A 50 -0.76 -2.65 -2.11
C VAL A 50 -1.59 -3.91 -2.30
N ARG A 51 -2.63 -3.86 -3.13
CA ARG A 51 -3.47 -5.02 -3.42
C ARG A 51 -2.65 -6.15 -4.05
N ILE A 52 -1.83 -5.85 -5.04
CA ILE A 52 -0.98 -6.86 -5.71
C ILE A 52 -0.06 -7.52 -4.70
N GLU A 53 0.56 -6.74 -3.80
CA GLU A 53 1.46 -7.30 -2.78
C GLU A 53 0.72 -8.13 -1.73
N VAL A 54 -0.51 -7.76 -1.37
CA VAL A 54 -1.38 -8.58 -0.52
C VAL A 54 -1.73 -9.90 -1.22
N GLU A 55 -2.11 -9.87 -2.49
CA GLU A 55 -2.42 -11.08 -3.27
C GLU A 55 -1.17 -11.97 -3.42
N ASN A 56 0.00 -11.40 -3.71
CA ASN A 56 1.28 -12.12 -3.77
C ASN A 56 1.62 -12.78 -2.43
N MET A 57 1.41 -12.08 -1.32
CA MET A 57 1.64 -12.59 0.02
C MET A 57 0.73 -13.78 0.36
N VAL A 58 -0.55 -13.72 0.00
CA VAL A 58 -1.49 -14.83 0.24
C VAL A 58 -1.15 -16.04 -0.64
N ASN A 59 -0.73 -15.82 -1.88
CA ASN A 59 -0.37 -16.91 -2.81
C ASN A 59 1.02 -17.52 -2.53
N ALA A 60 1.92 -16.82 -1.84
CA ALA A 60 3.26 -17.33 -1.51
C ALA A 60 3.27 -18.31 -0.33
N ASP A 61 2.17 -18.40 0.43
CA ASP A 61 1.97 -19.33 1.55
C ASP A 61 1.36 -20.69 1.11
N GLU A 62 1.11 -20.92 -0.18
CA GLU A 62 0.71 -22.22 -0.78
C GLU A 62 1.87 -22.98 -1.44
#